data_AF-A0A8C8RS27-F1
#
_entry.id   AF-A0A8C8RS27-F1
#
_cell.length_a   1.000
_cell.length_b   1.000
_cell.length_c   1.000
_cell.angle_alpha   90.00
_cell.angle_beta   90.00
_cell.angle_gamma   90.00
#
_symmetry.space_group_name_H-M   'P 1'
#
loop_
_entity.id
_entity.type
_entity.pdbx_description
1 polymer ?
#
loop_
_entity_poly.entity_id
_entity_poly.type
_entity_poly.pdbx_seq_one_letter_code
_entity_poly.pdbx_strand_id
1 'polypeptide(L)'
;RNIPFETSPQAVRGYWGGVVMKSVFSFNSVFCLQATALVEVLCLLVFFGRLVHFAKVTPRNVFWKDTKNICLMIVILMTLIDLIIYGALKISDINSVRWSRFLRPIFLINFAESRQIRRVFRSIRNTLPEITYVFLLFMFSVLMFSLMALKLFGHRNLQTMEGAPYFTNYLDIVFDMYVLVTTANSPDVMMPAFDFSWWYSLFFITYVVINTYLFMSVFLAVVYNNYRKHLKNEIRQLAYMKRHKMVEAFNILKVQEGTEFVIKEAQWKQLVRLVAPDISTSHRELLLRVSDEEQKGYVDKKSFVRLADLLNIQVIAVKIQSHPLERWLPRVYNSAGSLFVRRMVQHKGFVWAFDVIILINAIFIALDEENPLISYAEWVFLSLYLLEILLKLYTYEPRMFFAKTQFWNWFDTSIIIAALIATILNASLKSTSQYNSQQVLDIVFILRVLRLIRIVDSIQR
;
A
#
# COMPACT_ATOMS: atom_id res chain seq x y z
N ARG A 1 -23.48 -2.54 -1.43
CA ARG A 1 -22.50 -2.87 -2.49
C ARG A 1 -21.05 -2.68 -1.97
N ASN A 2 -20.72 -3.31 -0.85
CA ASN A 2 -19.35 -3.50 -0.36
C ASN A 2 -19.17 -5.01 -0.25
N ILE A 3 -18.48 -5.58 -1.23
CA ILE A 3 -17.94 -6.93 -1.20
C ILE A 3 -16.43 -6.71 -1.12
N PRO A 4 -15.72 -7.24 -0.12
CA PRO A 4 -14.28 -7.38 -0.20
C PRO A 4 -14.02 -8.50 -1.20
N PHE A 5 -13.47 -8.17 -2.37
CA PHE A 5 -12.92 -9.19 -3.25
C PHE A 5 -11.50 -9.47 -2.76
N GLU A 6 -11.28 -10.71 -2.32
CA GLU A 6 -9.95 -11.28 -2.24
C GLU A 6 -9.32 -11.22 -3.62
N THR A 7 -8.23 -10.47 -3.73
CA THR A 7 -7.32 -10.60 -4.85
C THR A 7 -6.62 -11.95 -4.71
N SER A 8 -7.05 -12.94 -5.49
CA SER A 8 -6.19 -14.07 -5.83
C SER A 8 -5.11 -13.54 -6.81
N PRO A 9 -3.82 -13.51 -6.43
CA PRO A 9 -2.77 -13.06 -7.34
C PRO A 9 -2.20 -14.30 -8.03
N GLN A 10 -2.96 -14.95 -8.92
CA GLN A 10 -2.43 -16.17 -9.58
C GLN A 10 -2.66 -16.29 -11.09
N ALA A 11 -3.11 -15.25 -11.80
CA ALA A 11 -3.24 -15.39 -13.26
C ALA A 11 -2.97 -14.13 -14.10
N VAL A 12 -2.02 -13.26 -13.76
CA VAL A 12 -1.29 -12.41 -14.76
C VAL A 12 0.09 -12.02 -14.24
N ARG A 13 0.88 -13.00 -13.76
CA ARG A 13 2.31 -12.78 -13.51
C ARG A 13 3.13 -13.79 -14.31
N GLY A 14 2.85 -13.81 -15.61
CA GLY A 14 3.63 -14.53 -16.61
C GLY A 14 4.47 -13.53 -17.41
N TYR A 15 5.77 -13.50 -17.12
CA TYR A 15 6.83 -13.45 -18.15
C TYR A 15 6.96 -12.24 -19.09
N TRP A 16 6.65 -11.00 -18.69
CA TRP A 16 6.96 -9.83 -19.54
C TRP A 16 7.61 -8.64 -18.82
N GLY A 17 8.30 -8.87 -17.69
CA GLY A 17 8.88 -7.78 -16.88
C GLY A 17 10.40 -7.60 -16.92
N GLY A 18 11.18 -8.61 -17.34
CA GLY A 18 12.64 -8.59 -17.11
C GLY A 18 13.51 -8.50 -18.36
N VAL A 19 13.06 -9.04 -19.50
CA VAL A 19 13.93 -9.23 -20.68
C VAL A 19 13.74 -8.12 -21.73
N VAL A 20 12.55 -7.50 -21.79
CA VAL A 20 12.28 -6.43 -22.77
C VAL A 20 12.95 -5.11 -22.37
N MET A 21 13.23 -4.88 -21.08
CA MET A 21 13.70 -3.58 -20.62
C MET A 21 15.21 -3.35 -20.81
N LYS A 22 16.00 -4.41 -21.05
CA LYS A 22 17.44 -4.30 -21.33
C LYS A 22 17.79 -4.32 -22.83
N SER A 23 16.94 -4.87 -23.69
CA SER A 23 17.18 -4.94 -25.15
C SER A 23 16.67 -3.73 -25.93
N VAL A 24 15.83 -2.87 -25.33
CA VAL A 24 15.28 -1.66 -25.98
C VAL A 24 16.24 -0.45 -25.90
N PHE A 25 17.31 -0.52 -25.09
CA PHE A 25 18.24 0.60 -24.91
C PHE A 25 19.28 0.78 -26.04
N SER A 26 19.24 -0.05 -27.09
CA SER A 26 20.15 0.01 -28.23
C SER A 26 19.40 0.16 -29.57
N PHE A 27 18.31 0.94 -29.59
CA PHE A 27 17.62 1.27 -30.85
C PHE A 27 17.54 2.78 -31.04
N ASN A 28 17.96 3.24 -32.24
CA ASN A 28 17.90 4.61 -32.72
C ASN A 28 16.70 5.39 -32.15
N SER A 29 16.96 6.58 -31.61
CA SER A 29 15.99 7.48 -30.95
C SER A 29 14.69 7.70 -31.74
N VAL A 30 14.75 7.60 -33.06
CA VAL A 30 13.60 7.72 -33.98
C VAL A 30 12.62 6.53 -33.87
N PHE A 31 13.12 5.28 -33.75
CA PHE A 31 12.29 4.08 -33.61
C PHE A 31 11.60 4.02 -32.24
N CYS A 32 12.28 4.46 -31.18
CA CYS A 32 11.72 4.52 -29.84
C CYS A 32 10.53 5.50 -29.78
N LEU A 33 10.61 6.64 -30.48
CA LEU A 33 9.53 7.62 -30.53
C LEU A 33 8.29 7.13 -31.27
N GLN A 34 8.44 6.44 -32.41
CA GLN A 34 7.31 5.84 -33.13
C GLN A 34 6.66 4.72 -32.31
N ALA A 35 7.46 3.91 -31.62
CA ALA A 35 6.96 2.87 -30.73
C ALA A 35 6.13 3.46 -29.57
N THR A 36 6.57 4.56 -28.94
CA THR A 36 5.82 5.20 -27.86
C THR A 36 4.47 5.78 -28.32
N ALA A 37 4.42 6.38 -29.51
CA ALA A 37 3.18 6.89 -30.08
C ALA A 37 2.21 5.74 -30.42
N LEU A 38 2.71 4.65 -30.98
CA LEU A 38 1.91 3.47 -31.31
C LEU A 38 1.31 2.82 -30.06
N VAL A 39 2.11 2.66 -29.00
CA VAL A 39 1.62 2.16 -27.69
C VAL A 39 0.53 3.07 -27.14
N GLU A 40 0.69 4.39 -27.25
CA GLU A 40 -0.29 5.35 -26.76
C GLU A 40 -1.62 5.28 -27.55
N VAL A 41 -1.56 5.18 -28.88
CA VAL A 41 -2.75 4.96 -29.71
C VAL A 41 -3.45 3.65 -29.31
N LEU A 42 -2.68 2.57 -29.12
CA LEU A 42 -3.23 1.28 -28.72
C LEU A 42 -3.91 1.36 -27.35
N CYS A 43 -3.30 2.03 -26.38
CA CYS A 43 -3.92 2.28 -25.07
C CYS A 43 -5.22 3.10 -25.20
N LEU A 44 -5.23 4.17 -26.00
CA LEU A 44 -6.42 4.99 -26.22
C LEU A 44 -7.55 4.18 -26.89
N LEU A 45 -7.23 3.32 -27.84
CA LEU A 45 -8.19 2.41 -28.46
C LEU A 45 -8.79 1.43 -27.45
N VAL A 46 -7.97 0.88 -26.53
CA VAL A 46 -8.47 0.03 -25.44
C VAL A 46 -9.41 0.80 -24.52
N PHE A 47 -9.07 2.04 -24.14
CA PHE A 47 -9.93 2.88 -23.31
C PHE A 47 -11.24 3.25 -24.01
N PHE A 48 -11.18 3.58 -25.29
CA PHE A 48 -12.36 3.87 -26.11
C PHE A 48 -13.24 2.62 -26.27
N GLY A 49 -12.66 1.46 -26.60
CA GLY A 49 -13.37 0.19 -26.71
C GLY A 49 -14.09 -0.18 -25.41
N ARG A 50 -13.44 0.02 -24.26
CA ARG A 50 -14.07 -0.16 -22.94
C ARG A 50 -15.25 0.80 -22.73
N LEU A 51 -15.10 2.07 -23.09
CA LEU A 51 -16.17 3.07 -22.96
C LEU A 51 -17.38 2.67 -23.82
N VAL A 52 -17.15 2.23 -25.05
CA VAL A 52 -18.20 1.73 -25.95
C VAL A 52 -18.88 0.48 -25.39
N HIS A 53 -18.11 -0.47 -24.86
CA HIS A 53 -18.67 -1.65 -24.19
C HIS A 53 -19.57 -1.23 -23.00
N PHE A 54 -19.12 -0.29 -22.17
CA PHE A 54 -19.90 0.22 -21.05
C PHE A 54 -21.17 0.97 -21.50
N ALA A 55 -21.10 1.72 -22.60
CA ALA A 55 -22.23 2.42 -23.21
C ALA A 55 -23.27 1.45 -23.81
N LYS A 56 -22.86 0.27 -24.27
CA LYS A 56 -23.78 -0.78 -24.76
C LYS A 56 -24.53 -1.48 -23.61
N VAL A 57 -23.88 -1.69 -22.47
CA VAL A 57 -24.46 -2.40 -21.32
C VAL A 57 -25.38 -1.48 -20.48
N THR A 58 -25.10 -0.17 -20.47
CA THR A 58 -25.80 0.80 -19.61
C THR A 58 -26.88 1.56 -20.41
N PRO A 59 -28.09 1.77 -19.87
CA PRO A 59 -29.10 2.59 -20.54
C PRO A 59 -28.58 4.01 -20.83
N ARG A 60 -28.87 4.52 -22.03
CA ARG A 60 -28.31 5.79 -22.55
C ARG A 60 -28.49 6.97 -21.58
N ASN A 61 -29.68 7.11 -20.99
CA ASN A 61 -29.98 8.22 -20.07
C ASN A 61 -29.10 8.21 -18.81
N VAL A 62 -28.72 7.03 -18.33
CA VAL A 62 -27.84 6.89 -17.16
C VAL A 62 -26.39 7.14 -17.57
N PHE A 63 -25.98 6.61 -18.72
CA PHE A 63 -24.61 6.76 -19.23
C PHE A 63 -24.20 8.23 -19.40
N TRP A 64 -25.06 9.05 -20.03
CA TRP A 64 -24.80 10.47 -20.27
C TRP A 64 -24.93 11.34 -19.02
N LYS A 65 -25.64 10.88 -17.98
CA LYS A 65 -25.75 11.60 -16.71
C LYS A 65 -24.54 11.36 -15.79
N ASP A 66 -23.80 10.28 -16.01
CA ASP A 66 -22.63 9.93 -15.20
C ASP A 66 -21.43 10.84 -15.54
N THR A 67 -21.09 11.76 -14.63
CA THR A 67 -19.95 12.70 -14.75
C THR A 67 -18.61 11.99 -15.04
N LYS A 68 -18.46 10.73 -14.63
CA LYS A 68 -17.25 9.92 -14.85
C LYS A 68 -17.04 9.61 -16.33
N ASN A 69 -18.13 9.26 -17.02
CA ASN A 69 -18.08 8.90 -18.43
C ASN A 69 -17.79 10.15 -19.25
N ILE A 70 -18.42 11.28 -18.89
CA ILE A 70 -18.13 12.59 -19.50
C ILE A 70 -16.65 12.97 -19.31
N CYS A 71 -16.13 12.88 -18.08
CA CYS A 71 -14.72 13.17 -17.79
C CYS A 71 -13.78 12.27 -18.60
N LEU A 72 -14.05 10.97 -18.67
CA LEU A 72 -13.25 10.03 -19.46
C LEU A 72 -13.30 10.36 -20.97
N MET A 73 -14.47 10.70 -21.52
CA MET A 73 -14.60 11.12 -22.91
C MET A 73 -13.79 12.37 -23.22
N ILE A 74 -13.87 13.39 -22.36
CA ILE A 74 -13.11 14.64 -22.51
C ILE A 74 -11.61 14.35 -22.49
N VAL A 75 -11.14 13.52 -21.56
CA VAL A 75 -9.71 13.19 -21.47
C VAL A 75 -9.22 12.41 -22.70
N ILE A 76 -9.98 11.42 -23.17
CA ILE A 76 -9.64 10.68 -24.41
C ILE A 76 -9.55 11.66 -25.58
N LEU A 77 -10.54 12.55 -25.74
CA LEU A 77 -10.55 13.54 -26.82
C LEU A 77 -9.34 14.48 -26.74
N MET A 78 -9.04 15.04 -25.57
CA MET A 78 -7.90 15.93 -25.38
C MET A 78 -6.56 15.22 -25.64
N THR A 79 -6.42 13.96 -25.22
CA THR A 79 -5.20 13.16 -25.49
C THR A 79 -5.02 12.85 -26.97
N LEU A 80 -6.13 12.63 -27.69
CA LEU A 80 -6.11 12.38 -29.13
C LEU A 80 -5.76 13.66 -29.91
N ILE A 81 -6.32 14.80 -29.52
CA ILE A 81 -5.98 16.11 -30.11
C ILE A 81 -4.50 16.43 -29.88
N ASP A 82 -3.99 16.28 -28.65
CA ASP A 82 -2.56 16.51 -28.33
C ASP A 82 -1.64 15.58 -29.14
N LEU A 83 -2.04 14.32 -29.34
CA LEU A 83 -1.28 13.38 -30.17
C LEU A 83 -1.25 13.78 -31.65
N ILE A 84 -2.38 14.23 -32.22
CA ILE A 84 -2.45 14.68 -33.61
C ILE A 84 -1.60 15.95 -33.80
N ILE A 85 -1.72 16.92 -32.89
CA ILE A 85 -0.94 18.17 -32.93
C ILE A 85 0.56 17.85 -32.81
N TYR A 86 0.95 17.00 -31.86
CA TYR A 86 2.34 16.57 -31.70
C TYR A 86 2.88 15.86 -32.95
N GLY A 87 2.07 14.98 -33.56
CA GLY A 87 2.42 14.29 -34.80
C GLY A 87 2.64 15.26 -35.95
N ALA A 88 1.72 16.23 -36.14
CA ALA A 88 1.81 17.22 -37.20
C ALA A 88 3.01 18.17 -37.02
N LEU A 89 3.22 18.69 -35.81
CA LEU A 89 4.35 19.59 -35.52
C LEU A 89 5.70 18.90 -35.65
N LYS A 90 5.77 17.60 -35.31
CA LYS A 90 7.00 16.81 -35.47
C LYS A 90 7.35 16.55 -36.93
N ILE A 91 6.36 16.41 -37.82
CA ILE A 91 6.60 16.33 -39.26
C ILE A 91 7.18 17.65 -39.79
N SER A 92 6.76 18.78 -39.22
CA SER A 92 7.28 20.11 -39.54
C SER A 92 8.58 20.48 -38.81
N ASP A 93 9.22 19.53 -38.11
CA ASP A 93 10.46 19.71 -37.33
C ASP A 93 10.40 20.80 -36.24
N ILE A 94 9.19 21.04 -35.69
CA ILE A 94 8.97 22.00 -34.60
C ILE A 94 8.89 21.25 -33.27
N ASN A 95 9.73 21.64 -32.31
CA ASN A 95 9.69 21.12 -30.95
C ASN A 95 8.38 21.51 -30.26
N SER A 96 7.61 20.52 -29.82
CA SER A 96 6.34 20.69 -29.12
C SER A 96 6.28 19.95 -27.79
N VAL A 97 5.60 20.55 -26.82
CA VAL A 97 5.43 20.01 -25.45
C VAL A 97 4.14 19.20 -25.38
N ARG A 98 4.21 17.99 -24.83
CA ARG A 98 3.07 17.07 -24.69
C ARG A 98 2.31 17.30 -23.39
N TRP A 99 1.22 18.05 -23.43
CA TRP A 99 0.42 18.41 -22.24
C TRP A 99 -0.48 17.29 -21.75
N SER A 100 -0.91 16.40 -22.65
CA SER A 100 -1.83 15.30 -22.33
C SER A 100 -1.30 14.34 -21.26
N ARG A 101 0.01 14.31 -21.01
CA ARG A 101 0.66 13.49 -19.98
C ARG A 101 0.12 13.78 -18.59
N PHE A 102 -0.21 15.03 -18.29
CA PHE A 102 -0.77 15.44 -16.99
C PHE A 102 -2.18 14.86 -16.74
N LEU A 103 -2.94 14.57 -17.81
CA LEU A 103 -4.29 14.01 -17.70
C LEU A 103 -4.29 12.49 -17.47
N ARG A 104 -3.16 11.79 -17.70
CA ARG A 104 -3.08 10.32 -17.62
C ARG A 104 -3.49 9.72 -16.27
N PRO A 105 -3.16 10.31 -15.10
CA PRO A 105 -3.64 9.81 -13.81
C PRO A 105 -5.18 9.72 -13.70
N ILE A 106 -5.92 10.52 -14.48
CA ILE A 106 -7.39 10.48 -14.49
C ILE A 106 -7.92 9.14 -15.05
N PHE A 107 -7.21 8.51 -16.00
CA PHE A 107 -7.56 7.18 -16.50
C PHE A 107 -7.55 6.14 -15.38
N LEU A 108 -6.56 6.22 -14.48
CA LEU A 108 -6.45 5.34 -13.32
C LEU A 108 -7.58 5.58 -12.31
N ILE A 109 -7.88 6.85 -12.02
CA ILE A 109 -8.95 7.23 -11.07
C ILE A 109 -10.33 6.78 -11.58
N ASN A 110 -10.57 6.79 -12.89
CA ASN A 110 -11.84 6.41 -13.50
C ASN A 110 -12.03 4.89 -13.71
N PHE A 111 -11.00 4.06 -13.44
CA PHE A 111 -11.11 2.60 -13.57
C PHE A 111 -12.14 2.02 -12.59
N ALA A 112 -12.97 1.05 -12.99
CA ALA A 112 -14.02 0.52 -12.12
C ALA A 112 -13.49 0.02 -10.75
N GLU A 113 -12.32 -0.62 -10.76
CA GLU A 113 -11.62 -1.19 -9.61
C GLU A 113 -11.06 -0.15 -8.62
N SER A 114 -10.71 1.06 -9.08
CA SER A 114 -10.15 2.13 -8.24
C SER A 114 -11.20 2.90 -7.42
N ARG A 115 -12.30 2.23 -7.05
CA ARG A 115 -13.37 2.83 -6.24
C ARG A 115 -12.86 3.37 -4.91
N GLN A 116 -11.86 2.72 -4.30
CA GLN A 116 -11.23 3.21 -3.07
C GLN A 116 -10.59 4.59 -3.28
N ILE A 117 -9.79 4.74 -4.34
CA ILE A 117 -9.13 6.00 -4.69
C ILE A 117 -10.15 7.12 -4.90
N ARG A 118 -11.22 6.86 -5.66
CA ARG A 118 -12.30 7.85 -5.85
C ARG A 118 -13.01 8.26 -4.56
N ARG A 119 -13.16 7.35 -3.61
CA ARG A 119 -13.74 7.66 -2.30
C ARG A 119 -12.84 8.61 -1.53
N VAL A 120 -11.53 8.34 -1.51
CA VAL A 120 -10.52 9.21 -0.88
C VAL A 120 -10.55 10.61 -1.48
N PHE A 121 -10.49 10.75 -2.81
CA PHE A 121 -10.58 12.07 -3.47
C PHE A 121 -11.88 12.81 -3.15
N ARG A 122 -13.02 12.10 -3.12
CA ARG A 122 -14.29 12.73 -2.76
C ARG A 122 -14.28 13.21 -1.30
N SER A 123 -13.73 12.42 -0.39
CA SER A 123 -13.58 12.80 1.01
C SER A 123 -12.72 14.05 1.15
N ILE A 124 -11.55 14.09 0.48
CA ILE A 124 -10.63 15.25 0.50
C ILE A 124 -11.32 16.51 -0.05
N ARG A 125 -12.03 16.39 -1.18
CA ARG A 125 -12.76 17.51 -1.77
C ARG A 125 -13.87 18.01 -0.84
N ASN A 126 -14.56 17.10 -0.16
CA ASN A 126 -15.63 17.47 0.76
C ASN A 126 -15.08 18.12 2.05
N THR A 127 -13.87 17.76 2.50
CA THR A 127 -13.21 18.40 3.66
C THR A 127 -12.62 19.77 3.33
N LEU A 128 -12.28 20.04 2.06
CA LEU A 128 -11.58 21.25 1.66
C LEU A 128 -12.30 22.57 2.08
N PRO A 129 -13.63 22.74 1.88
CA PRO A 129 -14.32 23.97 2.26
C PRO A 129 -14.35 24.25 3.77
N GLU A 130 -14.24 23.22 4.61
CA GLU A 130 -14.16 23.40 6.07
C GLU A 130 -12.72 23.80 6.49
N ILE A 131 -11.71 23.39 5.72
CA ILE A 131 -10.28 23.68 5.97
C ILE A 131 -9.87 25.07 5.47
N THR A 132 -10.54 25.60 4.44
CA THR A 132 -10.18 26.88 3.80
C THR A 132 -10.15 28.05 4.78
N TYR A 133 -11.06 28.12 5.75
CA TYR A 133 -11.08 29.23 6.72
C TYR A 133 -9.84 29.27 7.61
N VAL A 134 -9.40 28.12 8.12
CA VAL A 134 -8.19 28.03 8.95
C VAL A 134 -6.95 28.29 8.12
N PHE A 135 -6.93 27.79 6.88
CA PHE A 135 -5.87 28.07 5.93
C PHE A 135 -5.75 29.57 5.61
N LEU A 136 -6.87 30.26 5.39
CA LEU A 136 -6.89 31.70 5.15
C LEU A 136 -6.37 32.50 6.35
N LEU A 137 -6.75 32.10 7.57
CA LEU A 137 -6.24 32.72 8.81
C LEU A 137 -4.72 32.52 8.96
N PHE A 138 -4.23 31.32 8.66
CA PHE A 138 -2.80 31.01 8.63
C PHE A 138 -2.05 31.86 7.58
N MET A 139 -2.55 31.91 6.34
CA MET A 139 -1.94 32.73 5.29
C MET A 139 -1.95 34.22 5.65
N PHE A 140 -3.03 34.71 6.28
CA PHE A 140 -3.09 36.08 6.79
C PHE A 140 -2.00 36.36 7.82
N SER A 141 -1.75 35.44 8.76
CA SER A 141 -0.65 35.54 9.72
C SER A 141 0.70 35.64 9.01
N VAL A 142 0.99 34.74 8.06
CA VAL A 142 2.24 34.77 7.27
C VAL A 142 2.43 36.11 6.56
N LEU A 143 1.39 36.63 5.91
CA LEU A 143 1.44 37.92 5.22
C LEU A 143 1.69 39.10 6.18
N MET A 144 1.02 39.12 7.34
CA MET A 144 1.22 40.18 8.34
C MET A 144 2.63 40.19 8.92
N PHE A 145 3.17 39.02 9.27
CA PHE A 145 4.55 38.92 9.74
C PHE A 145 5.57 39.28 8.64
N SER A 146 5.26 38.98 7.38
CA SER A 146 6.11 39.37 6.24
C SER A 146 6.13 40.89 6.05
N LEU A 147 4.99 41.57 6.22
CA LEU A 147 4.93 43.03 6.22
C LEU A 147 5.73 43.62 7.39
N MET A 148 5.65 43.00 8.57
CA MET A 148 6.42 43.42 9.74
C MET A 148 7.93 43.24 9.50
N ALA A 149 8.36 42.11 8.92
CA ALA A 149 9.75 41.86 8.55
C ALA A 149 10.27 42.91 7.55
N LEU A 150 9.49 43.23 6.51
CA LEU A 150 9.85 44.26 5.53
C LEU A 150 10.10 45.62 6.20
N LYS A 151 9.22 46.02 7.13
CA LYS A 151 9.37 47.29 7.86
C LYS A 151 10.51 47.26 8.87
N LEU A 152 10.80 46.11 9.48
CA LEU A 152 11.85 45.97 10.48
C LEU A 152 13.25 45.91 9.85
N PHE A 153 13.40 45.23 8.71
CA PHE A 153 14.69 44.90 8.12
C PHE A 153 14.98 45.60 6.78
N GLY A 154 13.94 46.01 6.03
CA GLY A 154 14.11 46.44 4.63
C GLY A 154 14.93 47.72 4.42
N HIS A 155 15.04 48.59 5.43
CA HIS A 155 15.86 49.82 5.34
C HIS A 155 17.29 49.66 5.86
N ARG A 156 17.68 48.46 6.32
CA ARG A 156 18.96 48.24 7.02
C ARG A 156 20.10 47.72 6.15
N ASN A 157 19.87 47.54 4.84
CA ASN A 157 20.86 47.08 3.87
C ASN A 157 21.62 45.81 4.33
N LEU A 158 20.92 44.89 5.00
CA LEU A 158 21.47 43.60 5.41
C LEU A 158 21.69 42.73 4.16
N GLN A 159 22.69 41.86 4.21
CA GLN A 159 23.03 40.93 3.12
C GLN A 159 22.96 39.50 3.62
N THR A 160 22.52 38.57 2.76
CA THR A 160 22.60 37.13 3.03
C THR A 160 24.04 36.63 2.94
N MET A 161 24.29 35.40 3.37
CA MET A 161 25.60 34.73 3.25
C MET A 161 26.14 34.71 1.79
N GLU A 162 25.22 34.75 0.81
CA GLU A 162 25.53 34.76 -0.63
C GLU A 162 25.70 36.18 -1.21
N GLY A 163 25.58 37.23 -0.38
CA GLY A 163 25.69 38.63 -0.79
C GLY A 163 24.42 39.21 -1.40
N ALA A 164 23.30 38.48 -1.39
CA ALA A 164 22.02 38.97 -1.89
C ALA A 164 21.37 39.95 -0.88
N PRO A 165 20.59 40.95 -1.34
CA PRO A 165 19.91 41.89 -0.46
C PRO A 165 18.84 41.19 0.40
N TYR A 166 18.90 41.40 1.71
CA TYR A 166 18.00 40.77 2.68
C TYR A 166 16.70 41.56 2.86
N PHE A 167 15.56 40.89 2.69
CA PHE A 167 14.21 41.42 2.96
C PHE A 167 13.89 42.80 2.35
N THR A 168 14.15 42.96 1.05
CA THR A 168 13.81 44.17 0.28
C THR A 168 12.48 44.06 -0.46
N ASN A 169 12.21 42.93 -1.09
CA ASN A 169 10.98 42.67 -1.84
C ASN A 169 9.95 41.95 -0.98
N TYR A 170 8.71 42.44 -0.97
CA TYR A 170 7.65 41.84 -0.16
C TYR A 170 7.35 40.37 -0.54
N LEU A 171 7.30 40.05 -1.83
CA LEU A 171 6.99 38.68 -2.28
C LEU A 171 8.07 37.68 -1.89
N ASP A 172 9.34 38.10 -1.95
CA ASP A 172 10.47 37.27 -1.54
C ASP A 172 10.43 37.01 -0.03
N ILE A 173 10.11 38.04 0.77
CA ILE A 173 9.90 37.90 2.22
C ILE A 173 8.75 36.93 2.52
N VAL A 174 7.62 37.05 1.82
CA VAL A 174 6.49 36.14 2.01
C VAL A 174 6.90 34.70 1.71
N PHE A 175 7.71 34.48 0.67
CA PHE A 175 8.25 33.16 0.35
C PHE A 175 9.20 32.65 1.43
N ASP A 176 10.15 33.47 1.88
CA ASP A 176 11.11 33.13 2.94
C ASP A 176 10.42 32.82 4.27
N MET A 177 9.40 33.60 4.63
CA MET A 177 8.57 33.37 5.81
C MET A 177 7.75 32.08 5.65
N TYR A 178 7.15 31.84 4.48
CA TYR A 178 6.44 30.59 4.20
C TYR A 178 7.35 29.36 4.34
N VAL A 179 8.59 29.42 3.83
CA VAL A 179 9.61 28.37 3.99
C VAL A 179 10.05 28.25 5.46
N LEU A 180 10.05 29.35 6.21
CA LEU A 180 10.34 29.32 7.65
C LEU A 180 9.23 28.65 8.46
N VAL A 181 7.96 28.71 8.05
CA VAL A 181 6.90 27.94 8.73
C VAL A 181 7.21 26.45 8.73
N THR A 182 7.76 25.93 7.62
CA THR A 182 8.17 24.52 7.51
C THR A 182 9.53 24.25 8.15
N THR A 183 10.17 25.26 8.74
CA THR A 183 11.50 25.21 9.37
C THR A 183 12.63 24.76 8.43
N ALA A 184 12.41 24.87 7.11
CA ALA A 184 13.36 24.36 6.12
C ALA A 184 14.58 25.29 5.91
N ASN A 185 14.40 26.59 6.14
CA ASN A 185 15.46 27.62 6.02
C ASN A 185 15.90 28.18 7.39
N SER A 186 15.58 27.50 8.50
CA SER A 186 16.09 27.83 9.83
C SER A 186 17.39 27.07 10.08
N PRO A 187 18.49 27.70 10.54
CA PRO A 187 18.61 29.07 11.05
C PRO A 187 18.95 30.13 9.98
N ASP A 188 19.24 29.75 8.74
CA ASP A 188 19.86 30.60 7.72
C ASP A 188 19.12 31.92 7.46
N VAL A 189 17.79 31.90 7.40
CA VAL A 189 16.96 33.10 7.19
C VAL A 189 17.06 34.13 8.33
N MET A 190 17.43 33.69 9.53
CA MET A 190 17.54 34.53 10.72
C MET A 190 18.96 35.10 10.90
N MET A 191 19.99 34.44 10.37
CA MET A 191 21.40 34.76 10.65
C MET A 191 21.77 36.22 10.36
N PRO A 192 21.46 36.82 9.19
CA PRO A 192 21.82 38.23 8.92
C PRO A 192 21.21 39.23 9.90
N ALA A 193 20.00 38.96 10.39
CA ALA A 193 19.34 39.79 11.39
C ALA A 193 19.93 39.58 12.79
N PHE A 194 20.30 38.34 13.13
CA PHE A 194 20.90 37.99 14.41
C PHE A 194 22.29 38.58 14.58
N ASP A 195 23.12 38.51 13.53
CA ASP A 195 24.48 39.05 13.54
C ASP A 195 24.50 40.58 13.68
N PHE A 196 23.46 41.26 13.16
CA PHE A 196 23.28 42.69 13.38
C PHE A 196 22.84 43.01 14.82
N SER A 197 21.89 42.26 15.38
CA SER A 197 21.55 42.32 16.82
C SER A 197 20.79 41.08 17.25
N TRP A 198 21.24 40.48 18.35
CA TRP A 198 20.63 39.28 18.93
C TRP A 198 19.14 39.45 19.26
N TRP A 199 18.67 40.67 19.54
CA TRP A 199 17.26 40.97 19.84
C TRP A 199 16.31 40.64 18.69
N TYR A 200 16.79 40.66 17.44
CA TYR A 200 15.95 40.29 16.30
C TYR A 200 15.60 38.80 16.25
N SER A 201 16.31 37.94 17.00
CA SER A 201 15.90 36.53 17.18
C SER A 201 14.49 36.41 17.77
N LEU A 202 14.07 37.37 18.62
CA LEU A 202 12.76 37.38 19.24
C LEU A 202 11.62 37.43 18.20
N PHE A 203 11.82 38.14 17.09
CA PHE A 203 10.87 38.18 15.98
C PHE A 203 10.66 36.79 15.38
N PHE A 204 11.75 36.09 15.05
CA PHE A 204 11.69 34.76 14.44
C PHE A 204 11.20 33.69 15.42
N ILE A 205 11.60 33.75 16.69
CA ILE A 205 11.09 32.85 17.73
C ILE A 205 9.58 33.02 17.88
N THR A 206 9.10 34.27 17.97
CA THR A 206 7.66 34.57 18.05
C THR A 206 6.92 34.07 16.81
N TYR A 207 7.51 34.28 15.63
CA TYR A 207 6.97 33.80 14.36
C TYR A 207 6.82 32.28 14.33
N VAL A 208 7.84 31.53 14.72
CA VAL A 208 7.85 30.06 14.73
C VAL A 208 6.86 29.51 15.77
N VAL A 209 6.80 30.11 16.97
CA VAL A 209 5.81 29.73 18.00
C VAL A 209 4.39 29.89 17.48
N ILE A 210 4.08 31.03 16.86
CA ILE A 210 2.73 31.30 16.37
C ILE A 210 2.39 30.48 15.12
N ASN A 211 3.23 30.50 14.09
CA ASN A 211 2.90 29.91 12.78
C ASN A 211 3.17 28.41 12.73
N THR A 212 4.29 27.94 13.25
CA THR A 212 4.64 26.52 13.22
C THR A 212 3.95 25.76 14.35
N TYR A 213 4.05 26.21 15.60
CA TYR A 213 3.49 25.42 16.71
C TYR A 213 1.99 25.62 16.89
N LEU A 214 1.47 26.85 16.89
CA LEU A 214 0.03 27.07 17.09
C LEU A 214 -0.77 26.82 15.81
N PHE A 215 -0.46 27.51 14.71
CA PHE A 215 -1.27 27.42 13.49
C PHE A 215 -1.21 26.03 12.82
N MET A 216 -0.03 25.42 12.64
CA MET A 216 0.01 24.08 12.02
C MET A 216 -0.70 23.02 12.88
N SER A 217 -0.60 23.11 14.21
CA SER A 217 -1.30 22.19 15.11
C SER A 217 -2.82 22.35 15.02
N VAL A 218 -3.32 23.60 15.01
CA VAL A 218 -4.74 23.90 14.82
C VAL A 218 -5.21 23.45 13.44
N PHE A 219 -4.44 23.71 12.39
CA PHE A 219 -4.73 23.27 11.03
C PHE A 219 -4.86 21.75 10.95
N LEU A 220 -3.88 21.02 11.48
CA LEU A 220 -3.90 19.55 11.53
C LEU A 220 -5.13 19.02 12.27
N ALA A 221 -5.45 19.61 13.43
CA ALA A 221 -6.62 19.21 14.23
C ALA A 221 -7.94 19.40 13.47
N VAL A 222 -8.09 20.54 12.77
CA VAL A 222 -9.30 20.82 11.97
C VAL A 222 -9.40 19.88 10.77
N VAL A 223 -8.31 19.66 10.03
CA VAL A 223 -8.27 18.69 8.92
C VAL A 223 -8.65 17.29 9.42
N TYR A 224 -8.08 16.84 10.54
CA TYR A 224 -8.34 15.51 11.10
C TYR A 224 -9.80 15.34 11.54
N ASN A 225 -10.36 16.30 12.28
CA ASN A 225 -11.73 16.23 12.77
C ASN A 225 -12.74 16.19 11.62
N ASN A 226 -12.54 17.03 10.60
CA ASN A 226 -13.39 17.07 9.41
C ASN A 226 -13.25 15.80 8.58
N TYR A 227 -12.02 15.32 8.36
CA TYR A 227 -11.77 14.05 7.68
C TYR A 227 -12.45 12.87 8.39
N ARG A 228 -12.30 12.77 9.72
CA ARG A 228 -12.92 11.71 10.53
C ARG A 228 -14.45 11.77 10.47
N LYS A 229 -15.03 12.97 10.49
CA LYS A 229 -16.48 13.20 10.33
C LYS A 229 -16.98 12.71 8.97
N HIS A 230 -16.30 13.07 7.88
CA HIS A 230 -16.66 12.62 6.53
C HIS A 230 -16.49 11.10 6.36
N LEU A 231 -15.39 10.54 6.86
CA LEU A 231 -15.15 9.09 6.84
C LEU A 231 -16.24 8.33 7.61
N LYS A 232 -16.62 8.81 8.80
CA LYS A 232 -17.71 8.22 9.60
C LYS A 232 -19.04 8.25 8.84
N ASN A 233 -19.38 9.37 8.21
CA ASN A 233 -20.60 9.50 7.42
C ASN A 233 -20.61 8.57 6.21
N GLU A 234 -19.47 8.42 5.51
CA GLU A 234 -19.35 7.50 4.39
C GLU A 234 -19.49 6.04 4.85
N ILE A 235 -18.83 5.64 5.93
CA ILE A 235 -18.97 4.28 6.50
C ILE A 235 -20.42 4.02 6.91
N ARG A 236 -21.09 5.00 7.53
CA ARG A 236 -22.51 4.91 7.92
C ARG A 236 -23.42 4.72 6.71
N GLN A 237 -23.21 5.50 5.64
CA GLN A 237 -23.96 5.35 4.38
C GLN A 237 -23.71 3.99 3.74
N LEU A 238 -22.47 3.49 3.75
CA LEU A 238 -22.15 2.16 3.21
C LEU A 238 -22.82 1.03 4.00
N ALA A 239 -22.82 1.12 5.34
CA ALA A 239 -23.52 0.19 6.21
C ALA A 239 -25.05 0.25 6.01
N TYR A 240 -25.62 1.45 5.93
CA TYR A 240 -27.03 1.66 5.62
C TYR A 240 -27.41 1.05 4.26
N MET A 241 -26.67 1.36 3.20
CA MET A 241 -26.92 0.83 1.86
C MET A 241 -26.76 -0.69 1.80
N LYS A 242 -25.81 -1.26 2.57
CA LYS A 242 -25.68 -2.72 2.72
C LYS A 242 -26.94 -3.30 3.34
N ARG A 243 -27.36 -2.79 4.50
CA ARG A 243 -28.54 -3.26 5.23
C ARG A 243 -29.82 -3.10 4.41
N HIS A 244 -30.02 -1.95 3.76
CA HIS A 244 -31.18 -1.67 2.91
C HIS A 244 -31.30 -2.69 1.78
N LYS A 245 -30.20 -2.97 1.07
CA LYS A 245 -30.18 -3.95 -0.03
C LYS A 245 -30.44 -5.38 0.46
N MET A 246 -29.95 -5.73 1.65
CA MET A 246 -30.25 -7.02 2.28
C MET A 246 -31.73 -7.13 2.68
N VAL A 247 -32.33 -6.05 3.19
CA VAL A 247 -33.76 -6.03 3.52
C VAL A 247 -34.62 -6.10 2.27
N GLU A 248 -34.25 -5.40 1.19
CA GLU A 248 -34.93 -5.54 -0.11
C GLU A 248 -34.85 -6.97 -0.65
N ALA A 249 -33.67 -7.59 -0.60
CA ALA A 249 -33.49 -8.99 -1.00
C ALA A 249 -34.35 -9.94 -0.15
N PHE A 250 -34.41 -9.71 1.16
CA PHE A 250 -35.30 -10.46 2.06
C PHE A 250 -36.77 -10.28 1.68
N ASN A 251 -37.21 -9.06 1.38
CA ASN A 251 -38.59 -8.77 1.01
C ASN A 251 -39.02 -9.47 -0.30
N ILE A 252 -38.08 -9.76 -1.19
CA ILE A 252 -38.33 -10.50 -2.43
C ILE A 252 -38.40 -12.01 -2.18
N LEU A 253 -37.61 -12.53 -1.23
CA LEU A 253 -37.47 -13.97 -0.97
C LEU A 253 -38.39 -14.50 0.13
N LYS A 254 -38.96 -13.63 0.97
CA LYS A 254 -39.74 -14.03 2.14
C LYS A 254 -40.95 -14.89 1.76
N VAL A 255 -41.16 -15.94 2.53
CA VAL A 255 -42.37 -16.75 2.54
C VAL A 255 -43.01 -16.57 3.92
N GLN A 256 -44.34 -16.57 3.98
CA GLN A 256 -45.05 -16.51 5.25
C GLN A 256 -45.14 -17.92 5.83
N GLU A 257 -44.58 -18.11 7.03
CA GLU A 257 -44.63 -19.37 7.78
C GLU A 257 -45.22 -19.06 9.15
N GLY A 258 -46.50 -19.41 9.33
CA GLY A 258 -47.29 -18.99 10.49
C GLY A 258 -47.44 -17.46 10.56
N THR A 259 -46.95 -16.88 11.65
CA THR A 259 -47.01 -15.43 11.93
C THR A 259 -45.77 -14.66 11.46
N GLU A 260 -44.71 -15.35 11.05
CA GLU A 260 -43.44 -14.72 10.70
C GLU A 260 -43.14 -14.82 9.19
N PHE A 261 -42.42 -13.82 8.70
CA PHE A 261 -41.84 -13.86 7.36
C PHE A 261 -40.44 -14.44 7.47
N VAL A 262 -40.18 -15.52 6.74
CA VAL A 262 -38.94 -16.30 6.84
C VAL A 262 -38.46 -16.75 5.46
N ILE A 263 -37.21 -17.22 5.38
CA ILE A 263 -36.65 -17.83 4.17
C ILE A 263 -36.39 -19.31 4.46
N LYS A 264 -36.99 -20.19 3.67
CA LYS A 264 -36.78 -21.64 3.81
C LYS A 264 -35.34 -22.02 3.53
N GLU A 265 -34.84 -23.01 4.25
CA GLU A 265 -33.46 -23.50 4.12
C GLU A 265 -33.07 -23.87 2.68
N ALA A 266 -33.96 -24.51 1.91
CA ALA A 266 -33.69 -24.88 0.52
C ALA A 266 -33.42 -23.67 -0.38
N GLN A 267 -34.23 -22.62 -0.24
CA GLN A 267 -34.07 -21.37 -1.00
C GLN A 267 -32.80 -20.63 -0.56
N TRP A 268 -32.50 -20.62 0.74
CA TRP A 268 -31.27 -20.06 1.27
C TRP A 268 -30.03 -20.78 0.71
N LYS A 269 -30.02 -22.12 0.70
CA LYS A 269 -28.91 -22.93 0.16
C LYS A 269 -28.69 -22.66 -1.33
N GLN A 270 -29.77 -22.52 -2.10
CA GLN A 270 -29.69 -22.18 -3.52
C GLN A 270 -29.15 -20.76 -3.73
N LEU A 271 -29.61 -19.79 -2.94
CA LEU A 271 -29.14 -18.41 -3.01
C LEU A 271 -27.63 -18.30 -2.74
N VAL A 272 -27.16 -18.88 -1.63
CA VAL A 272 -25.74 -18.80 -1.26
C VAL A 272 -24.86 -19.50 -2.29
N ARG A 273 -25.32 -20.61 -2.89
CA ARG A 273 -24.63 -21.29 -4.01
C ARG A 273 -24.46 -20.39 -5.23
N LEU A 274 -25.44 -19.56 -5.55
CA LEU A 274 -25.39 -18.65 -6.69
C LEU A 274 -24.56 -17.40 -6.41
N VAL A 275 -24.66 -16.85 -5.19
CA VAL A 275 -23.99 -15.61 -4.80
C VAL A 275 -22.50 -15.82 -4.55
N ALA A 276 -22.12 -16.95 -3.97
CA ALA A 276 -20.74 -17.24 -3.58
C ALA A 276 -20.38 -18.69 -3.96
N PRO A 277 -20.11 -18.95 -5.25
CA PRO A 277 -19.84 -20.30 -5.75
C PRO A 277 -18.56 -20.92 -5.19
N ASP A 278 -17.59 -20.08 -4.81
CA ASP A 278 -16.27 -20.51 -4.33
C ASP A 278 -16.30 -21.07 -2.89
N ILE A 279 -17.42 -20.93 -2.16
CA ILE A 279 -17.53 -21.37 -0.78
C ILE A 279 -17.71 -22.89 -0.72
N SER A 280 -16.86 -23.56 0.07
CA SER A 280 -16.95 -25.00 0.34
C SER A 280 -18.32 -25.40 0.92
N THR A 281 -18.72 -26.66 0.72
CA THR A 281 -19.99 -27.18 1.26
C THR A 281 -20.03 -27.12 2.78
N SER A 282 -18.93 -27.47 3.46
CA SER A 282 -18.81 -27.40 4.91
C SER A 282 -18.94 -25.97 5.45
N HIS A 283 -18.33 -24.99 4.79
CA HIS A 283 -18.49 -23.59 5.18
C HIS A 283 -19.94 -23.11 5.00
N ARG A 284 -20.62 -23.52 3.93
CA ARG A 284 -22.04 -23.19 3.72
C ARG A 284 -22.94 -23.80 4.80
N GLU A 285 -22.66 -25.02 5.23
CA GLU A 285 -23.38 -25.65 6.34
C GLU A 285 -23.12 -24.95 7.67
N LEU A 286 -21.87 -24.50 7.92
CA LEU A 286 -21.55 -23.69 9.08
C LEU A 286 -22.30 -22.35 9.07
N LEU A 287 -22.31 -21.64 7.93
CA LEU A 287 -23.07 -20.39 7.78
C LEU A 287 -24.56 -20.59 8.02
N LEU A 288 -25.12 -21.72 7.56
CA LEU A 288 -26.51 -22.06 7.80
C LEU A 288 -26.76 -22.30 9.29
N ARG A 289 -25.91 -23.08 9.95
CA ARG A 289 -26.01 -23.38 11.39
C ARG A 289 -25.90 -22.13 12.27
N VAL A 290 -25.09 -21.15 11.85
CA VAL A 290 -24.98 -19.85 12.53
C VAL A 290 -26.18 -18.94 12.20
N SER A 291 -26.84 -19.14 11.05
CA SER A 291 -28.03 -18.37 10.66
C SER A 291 -29.33 -18.95 11.22
N ASP A 292 -29.33 -20.23 11.58
CA ASP A 292 -30.45 -20.98 12.18
C ASP A 292 -29.98 -21.65 13.47
N GLU A 293 -29.79 -20.85 14.52
CA GLU A 293 -29.27 -21.31 15.82
C GLU A 293 -30.21 -22.36 16.47
N GLU A 294 -31.51 -22.28 16.21
CA GLU A 294 -32.55 -23.15 16.79
C GLU A 294 -32.92 -24.35 15.91
N GLN A 295 -32.25 -24.54 14.76
CA GLN A 295 -32.55 -25.59 13.76
C GLN A 295 -34.02 -25.64 13.34
N LYS A 296 -34.63 -24.47 13.12
CA LYS A 296 -36.03 -24.33 12.72
C LYS A 296 -36.28 -24.74 11.27
N GLY A 297 -35.23 -24.87 10.45
CA GLY A 297 -35.34 -25.15 9.01
C GLY A 297 -35.65 -23.91 8.17
N TYR A 298 -35.60 -22.72 8.78
CA TYR A 298 -35.80 -21.44 8.13
C TYR A 298 -34.95 -20.34 8.78
N VAL A 299 -34.64 -19.29 7.99
CA VAL A 299 -33.82 -18.15 8.41
C VAL A 299 -34.69 -16.91 8.56
N ASP A 300 -34.64 -16.28 9.74
CA ASP A 300 -35.37 -15.07 10.05
C ASP A 300 -34.72 -13.82 9.43
N LYS A 301 -35.46 -12.70 9.47
CA LYS A 301 -35.00 -11.43 8.89
C LYS A 301 -33.69 -10.92 9.51
N LYS A 302 -33.49 -11.05 10.83
CA LYS A 302 -32.29 -10.51 11.49
C LYS A 302 -31.07 -11.34 11.11
N SER A 303 -31.19 -12.66 11.12
CA SER A 303 -30.11 -13.57 10.73
C SER A 303 -29.77 -13.46 9.25
N PHE A 304 -30.76 -13.30 8.37
CA PHE A 304 -30.51 -13.07 6.94
C PHE A 304 -29.75 -11.76 6.67
N VAL A 305 -30.06 -10.68 7.39
CA VAL A 305 -29.32 -9.42 7.25
C VAL A 305 -27.87 -9.57 7.76
N ARG A 306 -27.66 -10.33 8.84
CA ARG A 306 -26.33 -10.64 9.40
C ARG A 306 -25.50 -11.54 8.48
N LEU A 307 -26.14 -12.36 7.64
CA LEU A 307 -25.46 -13.22 6.66
C LEU A 307 -24.45 -12.45 5.79
N ALA A 308 -24.76 -11.22 5.40
CA ALA A 308 -23.85 -10.42 4.59
C ALA A 308 -22.58 -9.99 5.34
N ASP A 309 -22.60 -9.96 6.67
CA ASP A 309 -21.41 -9.80 7.50
C ASP A 309 -20.67 -11.14 7.63
N LEU A 310 -21.39 -12.24 7.84
CA LEU A 310 -20.81 -13.58 7.97
C LEU A 310 -20.09 -14.04 6.70
N LEU A 311 -20.62 -13.74 5.51
CA LEU A 311 -19.99 -14.04 4.23
C LEU A 311 -18.64 -13.33 4.02
N ASN A 312 -18.38 -12.24 4.75
CA ASN A 312 -17.09 -11.56 4.70
C ASN A 312 -16.05 -12.17 5.64
N ILE A 313 -16.45 -13.11 6.51
CA ILE A 313 -15.54 -13.77 7.45
C ILE A 313 -14.79 -14.88 6.69
N GLN A 314 -13.47 -14.74 6.60
CA GLN A 314 -12.60 -15.77 6.06
C GLN A 314 -12.53 -16.94 7.03
N VAL A 315 -13.25 -18.03 6.76
CA VAL A 315 -13.11 -19.27 7.54
C VAL A 315 -11.99 -20.09 6.93
N ILE A 316 -10.91 -20.20 7.69
CA ILE A 316 -9.76 -21.01 7.31
C ILE A 316 -10.04 -22.43 7.79
N ALA A 317 -10.47 -23.28 6.87
CA ALA A 317 -10.64 -24.70 7.16
C ALA A 317 -9.24 -25.35 7.28
N VAL A 318 -8.74 -25.45 8.51
CA VAL A 318 -7.50 -26.18 8.80
C VAL A 318 -7.82 -27.67 8.74
N LYS A 319 -7.66 -28.27 7.56
CA LYS A 319 -7.70 -29.72 7.41
C LYS A 319 -6.35 -30.26 7.92
N ILE A 320 -6.36 -30.90 9.07
CA ILE A 320 -5.19 -31.61 9.61
C ILE A 320 -4.88 -32.76 8.62
N GLN A 321 -3.85 -32.59 7.78
CA GLN A 321 -3.37 -33.67 6.91
C GLN A 321 -2.17 -34.34 7.55
N SER A 322 -2.06 -35.66 7.35
CA SER A 322 -0.87 -36.43 7.73
C SER A 322 0.34 -35.95 6.93
N HIS A 323 1.49 -35.87 7.60
CA HIS A 323 2.72 -35.36 7.02
C HIS A 323 3.14 -36.20 5.81
N PRO A 324 3.65 -35.63 4.70
CA PRO A 324 4.07 -36.42 3.53
C PRO A 324 5.14 -37.46 3.87
N LEU A 325 6.05 -37.17 4.82
CA LEU A 325 7.04 -38.15 5.31
C LEU A 325 6.42 -39.33 6.08
N GLU A 326 5.26 -39.15 6.71
CA GLU A 326 4.51 -40.24 7.35
C GLU A 326 4.00 -41.24 6.30
N ARG A 327 3.65 -40.74 5.10
CA ARG A 327 3.21 -41.58 3.97
C ARG A 327 4.36 -42.26 3.25
N TRP A 328 5.50 -41.58 3.12
CA TRP A 328 6.64 -42.08 2.32
C TRP A 328 7.58 -42.99 3.11
N LEU A 329 7.83 -42.68 4.39
CA LEU A 329 8.76 -43.43 5.25
C LEU A 329 8.23 -43.53 6.70
N PRO A 330 7.16 -44.32 6.93
CA PRO A 330 6.53 -44.42 8.26
C PRO A 330 7.47 -44.95 9.34
N ARG A 331 8.42 -45.83 9.00
CA ARG A 331 9.39 -46.42 9.94
C ARG A 331 10.38 -45.38 10.52
N VAL A 332 10.82 -44.43 9.71
CA VAL A 332 11.78 -43.38 10.13
C VAL A 332 11.02 -42.26 10.85
N TYR A 333 9.85 -41.89 10.34
CA TYR A 333 9.01 -40.85 10.93
C TYR A 333 8.44 -41.27 12.29
N ASN A 334 8.14 -42.55 12.52
CA ASN A 334 7.65 -43.04 13.81
C ASN A 334 8.75 -43.56 14.75
N SER A 335 10.02 -43.36 14.40
CA SER A 335 11.13 -43.72 15.27
C SER A 335 11.18 -42.83 16.53
N ALA A 336 11.74 -43.36 17.62
CA ALA A 336 11.90 -42.63 18.88
C ALA A 336 12.70 -41.31 18.72
N GLY A 337 13.70 -41.31 17.83
CA GLY A 337 14.50 -40.13 17.52
C GLY A 337 13.70 -39.03 16.81
N SER A 338 12.89 -39.38 15.80
CA SER A 338 12.02 -38.40 15.11
C SER A 338 10.98 -37.78 16.04
N LEU A 339 10.43 -38.60 16.95
CA LEU A 339 9.44 -38.16 17.92
C LEU A 339 10.02 -37.20 18.96
N PHE A 340 11.27 -37.43 19.38
CA PHE A 340 12.01 -36.51 20.23
C PHE A 340 12.25 -35.17 19.54
N VAL A 341 12.73 -35.18 18.28
CA VAL A 341 12.95 -33.94 17.50
C VAL A 341 11.66 -33.14 17.34
N ARG A 342 10.52 -33.80 17.07
CA ARG A 342 9.22 -33.10 17.02
C ARG A 342 8.85 -32.44 18.32
N ARG A 343 9.00 -33.17 19.43
CA ARG A 343 8.68 -32.64 20.76
C ARG A 343 9.57 -31.44 21.11
N MET A 344 10.84 -31.49 20.72
CA MET A 344 11.78 -30.38 20.91
C MET A 344 11.38 -29.14 20.09
N VAL A 345 11.16 -29.29 18.78
CA VAL A 345 10.85 -28.16 17.89
C VAL A 345 9.48 -27.54 18.17
N GLN A 346 8.50 -28.35 18.58
CA GLN A 346 7.17 -27.87 18.97
C GLN A 346 7.15 -27.17 20.33
N HIS A 347 8.20 -27.34 21.14
CA HIS A 347 8.28 -26.70 22.45
C HIS A 347 8.52 -25.20 22.31
N LYS A 348 7.86 -24.38 23.15
CA LYS A 348 8.02 -22.91 23.15
C LYS A 348 9.48 -22.47 23.35
N GLY A 349 10.25 -23.25 24.11
CA GLY A 349 11.67 -22.99 24.33
C GLY A 349 12.54 -23.04 23.07
N PHE A 350 12.16 -23.80 22.03
CA PHE A 350 12.87 -23.79 20.75
C PHE A 350 12.75 -22.42 20.07
N VAL A 351 11.56 -21.82 20.12
CA VAL A 351 11.33 -20.48 19.56
C VAL A 351 12.18 -19.45 20.31
N TRP A 352 12.16 -19.48 21.65
CA TRP A 352 12.96 -18.56 22.47
C TRP A 352 14.47 -18.70 22.23
N ALA A 353 14.97 -19.93 22.04
CA ALA A 353 16.38 -20.14 21.75
C ALA A 353 16.81 -19.48 20.44
N PHE A 354 15.99 -19.60 19.38
CA PHE A 354 16.27 -18.94 18.11
C PHE A 354 16.10 -17.42 18.16
N ASP A 355 15.18 -16.90 18.98
CA ASP A 355 15.05 -15.46 19.19
C ASP A 355 16.31 -14.88 19.89
N VAL A 356 16.88 -15.61 20.85
CA VAL A 356 18.16 -15.24 21.48
C VAL A 356 19.30 -15.28 20.46
N ILE A 357 19.34 -16.28 19.57
CA ILE A 357 20.35 -16.34 18.49
C ILE A 357 20.25 -15.11 17.57
N ILE A 358 19.03 -14.66 17.24
CA ILE A 358 18.81 -13.45 16.43
C ILE A 358 19.34 -12.21 17.15
N LEU A 359 19.07 -12.09 18.46
CA LEU A 359 19.56 -10.99 19.28
C LEU A 359 21.10 -10.96 19.34
N ILE A 360 21.72 -12.13 19.55
CA ILE A 360 23.18 -12.25 19.54
C ILE A 360 23.74 -11.82 18.17
N ASN A 361 23.16 -12.31 17.08
CA ASN A 361 23.55 -11.90 15.73
C ASN A 361 23.40 -10.39 15.50
N ALA A 362 22.39 -9.72 16.09
CA ALA A 362 22.25 -8.27 16.04
C ALA A 362 23.44 -7.54 16.69
N ILE A 363 23.91 -8.05 17.82
CA ILE A 363 25.09 -7.51 18.52
C ILE A 363 26.35 -7.70 17.66
N PHE A 364 26.51 -8.85 17.02
CA PHE A 364 27.63 -9.09 16.08
C PHE A 364 27.60 -8.17 14.86
N ILE A 365 26.42 -7.80 14.36
CA ILE A 365 26.29 -6.81 13.27
C ILE A 365 26.66 -5.40 13.76
N ALA A 366 26.34 -5.06 15.01
CA ALA A 366 26.63 -3.76 15.60
C ALA A 366 28.11 -3.58 16.00
N LEU A 367 28.81 -4.68 16.30
CA LEU A 367 30.24 -4.70 16.56
C LEU A 367 30.96 -4.79 15.21
N ASP A 368 31.38 -3.64 14.69
CA ASP A 368 31.92 -3.35 13.34
C ASP A 368 32.80 -4.43 12.67
N GLU A 369 32.75 -4.48 11.32
CA GLU A 369 33.23 -5.55 10.41
C GLU A 369 34.77 -5.78 10.37
N GLU A 370 35.58 -5.08 11.18
CA GLU A 370 37.05 -5.14 11.09
C GLU A 370 37.65 -6.47 11.58
N ASN A 371 36.89 -7.29 12.32
CA ASN A 371 37.39 -8.55 12.88
C ASN A 371 37.11 -9.77 11.97
N PRO A 372 38.12 -10.56 11.57
CA PRO A 372 37.92 -11.77 10.76
C PRO A 372 37.04 -12.84 11.45
N LEU A 373 36.89 -12.76 12.77
CA LEU A 373 35.99 -13.60 13.56
C LEU A 373 34.51 -13.37 13.22
N ILE A 374 34.14 -12.16 12.79
CA ILE A 374 32.75 -11.81 12.44
C ILE A 374 32.33 -12.53 11.16
N SER A 375 33.22 -12.61 10.16
CA SER A 375 32.94 -13.37 8.92
C SER A 375 32.71 -14.86 9.16
N TYR A 376 33.44 -15.47 10.12
CA TYR A 376 33.20 -16.85 10.52
C TYR A 376 31.86 -17.01 11.26
N ALA A 377 31.57 -16.09 12.19
CA ALA A 377 30.31 -16.09 12.93
C ALA A 377 29.09 -15.99 12.00
N GLU A 378 29.17 -15.23 10.89
CA GLU A 378 28.10 -15.14 9.91
C GLU A 378 27.74 -16.47 9.25
N TRP A 379 28.75 -17.28 8.88
CA TRP A 379 28.53 -18.61 8.33
C TRP A 379 27.86 -19.52 9.36
N VAL A 380 28.26 -19.41 10.64
CA VAL A 380 27.64 -20.14 11.74
C VAL A 380 26.17 -19.73 11.90
N PHE A 381 25.87 -18.43 11.93
CA PHE A 381 24.49 -17.94 12.01
C PHE A 381 23.65 -18.39 10.82
N LEU A 382 24.16 -18.26 9.59
CA LEU A 382 23.47 -18.73 8.39
C LEU A 382 23.16 -20.23 8.46
N SER A 383 24.11 -21.04 8.93
CA SER A 383 23.93 -22.48 9.13
C SER A 383 22.86 -22.78 10.20
N LEU A 384 22.88 -22.07 11.33
CA LEU A 384 21.88 -22.21 12.39
C LEU A 384 20.46 -21.88 11.90
N TYR A 385 20.30 -20.80 11.13
CA TYR A 385 19.00 -20.45 10.55
C TYR A 385 18.54 -21.47 9.50
N LEU A 386 19.45 -21.99 8.68
CA LEU A 386 19.12 -23.05 7.73
C LEU A 386 18.65 -24.31 8.47
N LEU A 387 19.35 -24.69 9.54
CA LEU A 387 18.98 -25.79 10.41
C LEU A 387 17.60 -25.57 11.04
N GLU A 388 17.30 -24.35 11.48
CA GLU A 388 15.99 -23.97 12.02
C GLU A 388 14.86 -24.28 11.02
N ILE A 389 15.00 -23.81 9.78
CA ILE A 389 13.98 -24.00 8.75
C ILE A 389 13.85 -25.48 8.38
N LEU A 390 14.97 -26.20 8.27
CA LEU A 390 14.94 -27.65 8.00
C LEU A 390 14.25 -28.43 9.10
N LEU A 391 14.53 -28.11 10.37
CA LEU A 391 13.86 -28.71 11.52
C LEU A 391 12.37 -28.39 11.52
N LYS A 392 11.98 -27.12 11.32
CA LYS A 392 10.57 -26.73 11.21
C LYS A 392 9.86 -27.41 10.05
N LEU A 393 10.48 -27.51 8.87
CA LEU A 393 9.93 -28.18 7.70
C LEU A 393 9.79 -29.71 7.89
N TYR A 394 10.65 -30.30 8.73
CA TYR A 394 10.56 -31.72 9.10
C TYR A 394 9.43 -32.00 10.09
N THR A 395 9.15 -31.06 11.01
CA THR A 395 8.16 -31.25 12.08
C THR A 395 6.77 -30.76 11.71
N TYR A 396 6.67 -29.65 10.97
CA TYR A 396 5.40 -29.08 10.51
C TYR A 396 5.09 -29.54 9.09
N GLU A 397 3.81 -29.74 8.79
CA GLU A 397 3.40 -30.06 7.42
C GLU A 397 3.86 -28.94 6.45
N PRO A 398 4.57 -29.23 5.35
CA PRO A 398 5.08 -28.20 4.43
C PRO A 398 4.00 -27.24 3.93
N ARG A 399 2.77 -27.73 3.74
CA ARG A 399 1.61 -26.92 3.36
C ARG A 399 1.17 -25.94 4.44
N MET A 400 1.24 -26.36 5.70
CA MET A 400 0.93 -25.50 6.85
C MET A 400 2.06 -24.50 7.11
N PHE A 401 3.31 -24.93 6.91
CA PHE A 401 4.50 -24.08 7.03
C PHE A 401 4.49 -22.92 6.03
N PHE A 402 4.11 -23.18 4.77
CA PHE A 402 3.95 -22.16 3.72
C PHE A 402 2.51 -21.66 3.54
N ALA A 403 1.64 -21.86 4.54
CA ALA A 403 0.29 -21.32 4.48
C ALA A 403 0.32 -19.79 4.51
N LYS A 404 -0.63 -19.13 3.83
CA LYS A 404 -0.74 -17.66 3.78
C LYS A 404 -0.88 -17.01 5.16
N THR A 405 -1.30 -17.76 6.17
CA THR A 405 -1.43 -17.32 7.56
C THR A 405 -0.09 -17.20 8.29
N GLN A 406 0.96 -17.87 7.81
CA GLN A 406 2.28 -17.93 8.44
C GLN A 406 3.30 -17.13 7.62
N PHE A 407 3.06 -15.82 7.50
CA PHE A 407 3.89 -14.90 6.71
C PHE A 407 5.38 -14.98 7.09
N TRP A 408 5.69 -15.06 8.39
CA TRP A 408 7.07 -15.08 8.89
C TRP A 408 7.87 -16.31 8.48
N ASN A 409 7.26 -17.49 8.45
CA ASN A 409 7.94 -18.71 8.00
C ASN A 409 8.33 -18.62 6.51
N TRP A 410 7.44 -18.08 5.68
CA TRP A 410 7.70 -17.85 4.26
C TRP A 410 8.75 -16.75 4.03
N PHE A 411 8.72 -15.69 4.85
CA PHE A 411 9.69 -14.60 4.83
C PHE A 411 11.10 -15.09 5.19
N ASP A 412 11.24 -15.84 6.29
CA ASP A 412 12.51 -16.41 6.73
C ASP A 412 13.09 -17.35 5.67
N THR A 413 12.27 -18.23 5.10
CA THR A 413 12.69 -19.13 4.02
C THR A 413 13.20 -18.35 2.81
N SER A 414 12.50 -17.27 2.45
CA SER A 414 12.88 -16.42 1.33
C SER A 414 14.21 -15.70 1.59
N ILE A 415 14.43 -15.20 2.82
CA ILE A 415 15.68 -14.58 3.23
C ILE A 415 16.84 -15.58 3.19
N ILE A 416 16.66 -16.80 3.70
CA ILE A 416 17.71 -17.81 3.71
C ILE A 416 18.05 -18.25 2.29
N ILE A 417 17.04 -18.46 1.43
CA ILE A 417 17.27 -18.79 0.02
C ILE A 417 18.01 -17.65 -0.69
N ALA A 418 17.61 -16.39 -0.48
CA ALA A 418 18.29 -15.25 -1.08
C ALA A 418 19.76 -15.13 -0.59
N ALA A 419 20.02 -15.38 0.69
CA ALA A 419 21.37 -15.39 1.24
C ALA A 419 22.23 -16.56 0.71
N LEU A 420 21.64 -17.75 0.55
CA LEU A 420 22.30 -18.89 -0.07
C LEU A 420 22.63 -18.61 -1.55
N ILE A 421 21.71 -18.04 -2.30
CA ILE A 421 21.95 -17.66 -3.70
C ILE A 421 23.06 -16.60 -3.77
N ALA A 422 23.03 -15.58 -2.93
CA ALA A 422 24.05 -14.53 -2.90
C ALA A 422 25.44 -15.09 -2.56
N THR A 423 25.53 -16.01 -1.59
CA THR A 423 26.80 -16.66 -1.22
C THR A 423 27.32 -17.59 -2.32
N ILE A 424 26.45 -18.36 -2.97
CA ILE A 424 26.80 -19.21 -4.13
C ILE A 424 27.26 -18.36 -5.31
N LEU A 425 26.55 -17.26 -5.62
CA LEU A 425 26.93 -16.33 -6.68
C LEU A 425 28.28 -15.68 -6.37
N ASN A 426 28.53 -15.26 -5.13
CA ASN A 426 29.84 -14.71 -4.74
C ASN A 426 30.97 -15.74 -4.91
N ALA A 427 30.73 -16.99 -4.50
CA ALA A 427 31.70 -18.08 -4.67
C ALA A 427 31.96 -18.43 -6.15
N SER A 428 30.92 -18.44 -6.98
CA SER A 428 31.02 -18.80 -8.41
C SER A 428 31.50 -17.65 -9.30
N LEU A 429 31.25 -16.39 -8.95
CA LEU A 429 31.64 -15.23 -9.77
C LEU A 429 33.10 -14.82 -9.52
N LYS A 430 33.65 -15.17 -8.35
CA LYS A 430 35.08 -15.02 -8.03
C LYS A 430 36.00 -15.70 -9.05
N SER A 431 35.50 -16.70 -9.79
CA SER A 431 36.28 -17.43 -10.80
C SER A 431 36.15 -16.90 -12.24
N THR A 432 35.27 -15.92 -12.55
CA THR A 432 34.95 -15.66 -13.98
C THR A 432 34.63 -14.21 -14.36
N SER A 433 34.28 -13.27 -13.47
CA SER A 433 34.01 -11.88 -13.92
C SER A 433 34.11 -10.83 -12.84
N GLN A 434 34.64 -9.66 -13.23
CA GLN A 434 34.74 -8.38 -12.50
C GLN A 434 33.36 -7.72 -12.34
N TYR A 435 32.39 -8.44 -11.77
CA TYR A 435 31.15 -7.86 -11.27
C TYR A 435 31.42 -7.18 -9.92
N ASN A 436 30.78 -6.04 -9.64
CA ASN A 436 30.95 -5.30 -8.39
C ASN A 436 30.56 -6.15 -7.18
N SER A 437 31.53 -6.85 -6.59
CA SER A 437 31.41 -7.65 -5.37
C SER A 437 30.69 -6.90 -4.25
N GLN A 438 30.88 -5.58 -4.21
CA GLN A 438 30.26 -4.65 -3.28
C GLN A 438 28.73 -4.69 -3.34
N GLN A 439 28.09 -4.77 -4.52
CA GLN A 439 26.63 -4.84 -4.62
C GLN A 439 26.06 -6.14 -4.03
N VAL A 440 26.79 -7.25 -4.16
CA VAL A 440 26.38 -8.53 -3.58
C VAL A 440 26.54 -8.51 -2.06
N LEU A 441 27.63 -7.89 -1.56
CA LEU A 441 27.86 -7.69 -0.14
C LEU A 441 26.79 -6.78 0.48
N ASP A 442 26.41 -5.68 -0.17
CA ASP A 442 25.34 -4.78 0.27
C ASP A 442 23.99 -5.51 0.39
N ILE A 443 23.67 -6.38 -0.57
CA ILE A 443 22.44 -7.19 -0.53
C ILE A 443 22.49 -8.19 0.63
N VAL A 444 23.63 -8.86 0.85
CA VAL A 444 23.80 -9.79 1.99
C VAL A 444 23.65 -9.04 3.30
N PHE A 445 24.25 -7.86 3.45
CA PHE A 445 24.12 -7.01 4.63
C PHE A 445 22.66 -6.63 4.91
N ILE A 446 21.92 -6.17 3.89
CA ILE A 446 20.49 -5.85 4.04
C ILE A 446 19.71 -7.09 4.48
N LEU A 447 19.98 -8.27 3.89
CA LEU A 447 19.34 -9.52 4.30
C LEU A 447 19.67 -9.92 5.75
N ARG A 448 20.86 -9.59 6.27
CA ARG A 448 21.22 -9.79 7.69
C ARG A 448 20.34 -8.94 8.60
N VAL A 449 20.18 -7.65 8.29
CA VAL A 449 19.36 -6.71 9.08
C VAL A 449 17.88 -7.05 8.99
N LEU A 450 17.38 -7.46 7.82
CA LEU A 450 15.98 -7.85 7.65
C LEU A 450 15.55 -9.02 8.55
N ARG A 451 16.48 -9.89 8.96
CA ARG A 451 16.18 -10.97 9.93
C ARG A 451 15.82 -10.45 11.32
N LEU A 452 16.33 -9.27 11.70
CA LEU A 452 16.03 -8.65 13.00
C LEU A 452 14.56 -8.23 13.11
N ILE A 453 13.89 -8.00 11.98
CA ILE A 453 12.46 -7.68 11.94
C ILE A 453 11.62 -8.80 12.58
N ARG A 454 12.13 -10.05 12.57
CA ARG A 454 11.46 -11.18 13.21
C ARG A 454 11.34 -11.04 14.75
N ILE A 455 12.21 -10.27 15.40
CA ILE A 455 12.09 -9.97 16.83
C ILE A 455 10.74 -9.29 17.13
N VAL A 456 10.24 -8.46 16.19
CA VAL A 456 8.96 -7.77 16.32
C VAL A 456 7.78 -8.76 16.38
N ASP A 457 7.84 -9.91 15.67
CA ASP A 457 6.82 -10.97 15.77
C ASP A 457 6.87 -11.66 17.14
N SER A 458 8.07 -11.89 17.67
CA SER A 458 8.25 -12.57 18.96
C SER A 458 7.61 -11.76 20.11
N ILE A 459 7.68 -10.41 20.05
CA ILE A 459 7.08 -9.52 21.05
C ILE A 459 5.54 -9.59 21.05
N GLN A 460 4.91 -9.97 19.94
CA GLN A 460 3.44 -10.07 19.84
C GLN A 460 2.87 -11.44 20.26
N ARG A 461 3.71 -12.46 20.48
CA ARG A 461 3.31 -13.82 20.90
C ARG A 461 3.38 -13.99 22.41
#